data_AF-A0A4Y9RD03-F1
#
_entry.id   AF-A0A4Y9RD03-F1
#
_cell.length_a   1.000
_cell.length_b   1.000
_cell.length_c   1.000
_cell.angle_alpha   90.00
_cell.angle_beta   90.00
_cell.angle_gamma   90.00
#
_symmetry.space_group_name_H-M   'P 1'
#
loop_
_entity.id
_entity.type
_entity.pdbx_description
1 polymer ?
#
loop_
_entity_poly.entity_id
_entity_poly.type
_entity_poly.pdbx_seq_one_letter_code
_entity_poly.pdbx_strand_id
1 'polypeptide(L)'
;MARSYQEAVRNGTLAAGRLHRQIDLRAQQDARPAGVDVFAVIADLGVPLMMRPLTGLLGAFLNLPSPGILVTTERPLSIQRFTAAHELGHCLLRHQPSLDDEDQILRRAPQGRDAATGFQETEADAFAVAFLMPKWLVLAHCARQAWRLAELKRPEVVYQLSLRLGASYEATIRTLERYALIEAATRASLLAVRPRALKAALLADYTPPSYRGDVWLLTDRDEGGRIDGSRNDLFVIRLPEQGGAGYLWDFDTLAASGFSLVRDTRLDLDDDAVGGPNLRQVLAAPPEDAQGLVHLEQRRPWLPDAPIAAFTLPFDLTGPEASGLSRAERRHRLAAA
;
A
#
# COMPACT_ATOMS: atom_id res chain seq x y z
N MET A 1 -26.95 -15.61 5.15
CA MET A 1 -26.80 -14.20 5.55
C MET A 1 -26.69 -14.13 7.06
N ALA A 2 -25.76 -13.32 7.57
CA ALA A 2 -25.63 -13.08 9.00
C ALA A 2 -26.91 -12.54 9.62
N ARG A 3 -27.14 -12.86 10.90
CA ARG A 3 -28.30 -12.42 11.70
C ARG A 3 -27.96 -11.29 12.67
N SER A 4 -26.67 -11.00 12.85
CA SER A 4 -26.17 -9.95 13.71
C SER A 4 -24.92 -9.30 13.12
N TYR A 5 -24.62 -8.09 13.58
CA TYR A 5 -23.39 -7.38 13.21
C TYR A 5 -22.12 -8.19 13.53
N GLN A 6 -22.06 -8.83 14.70
CA GLN A 6 -20.90 -9.63 15.10
C GLN A 6 -20.71 -10.86 14.22
N GLU A 7 -21.81 -11.53 13.85
CA GLU A 7 -21.78 -12.65 12.92
C GLU A 7 -21.34 -12.21 11.53
N ALA A 8 -21.81 -11.04 11.06
CA ALA A 8 -21.41 -10.47 9.78
C ALA A 8 -19.91 -10.19 9.71
N VAL A 9 -19.38 -9.50 10.72
CA VAL A 9 -17.93 -9.23 10.82
C VAL A 9 -17.13 -10.53 10.85
N ARG A 10 -17.61 -11.53 11.59
CA ARG A 10 -16.97 -12.85 11.66
C ARG A 10 -16.98 -13.55 10.30
N ASN A 11 -18.11 -13.55 9.59
CA ASN A 11 -18.26 -14.22 8.30
C ASN A 11 -17.34 -13.63 7.24
N GLY A 12 -17.30 -12.29 7.11
CA GLY A 12 -16.39 -11.59 6.22
C GLY A 12 -14.92 -11.87 6.54
N THR A 13 -14.55 -11.78 7.82
CA THR A 13 -13.18 -12.06 8.28
C THR A 13 -12.76 -13.52 7.99
N LEU A 14 -13.66 -14.48 8.20
CA LEU A 14 -13.40 -15.89 7.90
C LEU A 14 -13.25 -16.15 6.40
N ALA A 15 -14.03 -15.46 5.56
CA ALA A 15 -13.91 -15.55 4.10
C ALA A 15 -12.56 -15.00 3.61
N ALA A 16 -12.13 -13.85 4.12
CA ALA A 16 -10.81 -13.29 3.81
C ALA A 16 -9.69 -14.26 4.22
N GLY A 17 -9.77 -14.82 5.43
CA GLY A 17 -8.80 -15.80 5.92
C GLY A 17 -8.79 -17.11 5.12
N ARG A 18 -9.92 -17.55 4.55
CA ARG A 18 -9.97 -18.69 3.62
C ARG A 18 -9.25 -18.36 2.31
N LEU A 19 -9.52 -17.19 1.75
CA LEU A 19 -8.88 -16.75 0.50
C LEU A 19 -7.36 -16.62 0.68
N HIS A 20 -6.89 -16.03 1.79
CA HIS A 20 -5.46 -15.95 2.09
C HIS A 20 -4.76 -17.30 2.09
N ARG A 21 -5.41 -18.36 2.60
CA ARG A 21 -4.86 -19.72 2.56
C ARG A 21 -4.92 -20.33 1.16
N GLN A 22 -5.99 -20.07 0.42
CA GLN A 22 -6.16 -20.58 -0.94
C GLN A 22 -5.09 -20.05 -1.89
N ILE A 23 -4.73 -18.77 -1.79
CA ILE A 23 -3.70 -18.14 -2.63
C ILE A 23 -2.29 -18.22 -2.02
N ASP A 24 -2.14 -18.88 -0.87
CA ASP A 24 -0.90 -18.94 -0.08
C ASP A 24 -0.24 -17.56 0.12
N LEU A 25 -1.05 -16.58 0.52
CA LEU A 25 -0.60 -15.19 0.61
C LEU A 25 0.60 -15.03 1.55
N ARG A 26 0.72 -15.86 2.60
CA ARG A 26 1.86 -15.78 3.51
C ARG A 26 3.16 -16.18 2.84
N ALA A 27 3.18 -17.28 2.08
CA ALA A 27 4.38 -17.67 1.35
C ALA A 27 4.79 -16.61 0.32
N GLN A 28 3.80 -15.98 -0.35
CA GLN A 28 4.08 -14.87 -1.26
C GLN A 28 4.75 -13.68 -0.54
N GLN A 29 4.28 -13.35 0.66
CA GLN A 29 4.82 -12.25 1.48
C GLN A 29 6.21 -12.57 2.05
N ASP A 30 6.47 -13.83 2.40
CA ASP A 30 7.80 -14.28 2.83
C ASP A 30 8.80 -14.24 1.66
N ALA A 31 8.36 -14.58 0.45
CA ALA A 31 9.19 -14.52 -0.76
C ALA A 31 9.46 -13.10 -1.26
N ARG A 32 8.46 -12.22 -1.21
CA ARG A 32 8.57 -10.82 -1.64
C ARG A 32 7.60 -9.93 -0.83
N PRO A 33 8.07 -9.29 0.25
CA PRO A 33 7.23 -8.46 1.11
C PRO A 33 6.57 -7.30 0.35
N ALA A 34 5.24 -7.19 0.40
CA ALA A 34 4.45 -6.18 -0.31
C ALA A 34 3.07 -5.98 0.32
N GLY A 35 2.32 -5.00 -0.16
CA GLY A 35 0.87 -4.95 0.10
C GLY A 35 0.14 -6.10 -0.62
N VAL A 36 -1.13 -6.30 -0.29
CA VAL A 36 -1.98 -7.25 -1.04
C VAL A 36 -2.36 -6.62 -2.38
N ASP A 37 -1.90 -7.20 -3.49
CA ASP A 37 -2.35 -6.82 -4.83
C ASP A 37 -3.72 -7.44 -5.11
N VAL A 38 -4.78 -6.75 -4.65
CA VAL A 38 -6.16 -7.18 -4.86
C VAL A 38 -6.52 -7.33 -6.33
N PHE A 39 -5.94 -6.53 -7.23
CA PHE A 39 -6.22 -6.62 -8.65
C PHE A 39 -5.64 -7.90 -9.25
N ALA A 40 -4.43 -8.29 -8.83
CA ALA A 40 -3.84 -9.57 -9.20
C ALA A 40 -4.67 -10.74 -8.66
N VAL A 41 -5.09 -10.69 -7.40
CA VAL A 41 -5.91 -11.76 -6.83
C VAL A 41 -7.26 -11.89 -7.55
N ILE A 42 -7.91 -10.78 -7.92
CA ILE A 42 -9.16 -10.81 -8.68
C ILE A 42 -8.94 -11.45 -10.07
N ALA A 43 -7.86 -11.07 -10.77
CA ALA A 43 -7.51 -11.65 -12.06
C ALA A 43 -7.22 -13.16 -11.96
N ASP A 44 -6.44 -13.58 -10.96
CA ASP A 44 -6.09 -14.99 -10.72
C ASP A 44 -7.30 -15.85 -10.36
N LEU A 45 -8.32 -15.27 -9.73
CA LEU A 45 -9.60 -15.92 -9.48
C LEU A 45 -10.51 -15.98 -10.72
N GLY A 46 -10.11 -15.34 -11.82
CA GLY A 46 -10.91 -15.27 -13.05
C GLY A 46 -12.19 -14.46 -12.91
N VAL A 47 -12.25 -13.54 -11.93
CA VAL A 47 -13.42 -12.66 -11.73
C VAL A 47 -13.26 -11.43 -12.62
N PRO A 48 -14.17 -11.19 -13.59
CA PRO A 48 -14.09 -10.02 -14.45
C PRO A 48 -14.10 -8.73 -13.64
N LEU A 49 -13.08 -7.89 -13.82
CA LEU A 49 -12.95 -6.58 -13.21
C LEU A 49 -12.79 -5.51 -14.30
N MET A 50 -13.64 -4.49 -14.25
CA MET A 50 -13.55 -3.34 -15.14
C MET A 50 -13.44 -2.04 -14.34
N MET A 51 -12.48 -1.21 -14.73
CA MET A 51 -12.29 0.13 -14.19
C MET A 51 -13.07 1.11 -15.07
N ARG A 52 -13.90 1.98 -14.49
CA ARG A 52 -14.67 2.97 -15.24
C ARG A 52 -14.76 4.30 -14.49
N PRO A 53 -14.90 5.44 -15.19
CA PRO A 53 -15.33 6.67 -14.52
C PRO A 53 -16.78 6.48 -14.06
N LEU A 54 -17.00 6.50 -12.75
CA LEU A 54 -18.31 6.37 -12.14
C LEU A 54 -18.56 7.62 -11.29
N THR A 55 -19.68 8.29 -11.53
CA THR A 55 -20.06 9.52 -10.81
C THR A 55 -21.03 9.17 -9.69
N GLY A 56 -20.67 9.46 -8.43
CA GLY A 56 -21.51 9.19 -7.25
C GLY A 56 -21.48 7.75 -6.75
N LEU A 57 -20.79 6.86 -7.48
CA LEU A 57 -20.66 5.44 -7.19
C LEU A 57 -19.17 5.06 -7.14
N LEU A 58 -18.76 4.30 -6.13
CA LEU A 58 -17.38 3.86 -6.02
C LEU A 58 -17.14 2.51 -6.70
N GLY A 59 -18.09 1.60 -6.59
CA GLY A 59 -18.03 0.28 -7.18
C GLY A 59 -19.42 -0.32 -7.35
N ALA A 60 -19.46 -1.45 -8.06
CA ALA A 60 -20.63 -2.29 -8.08
C ALA A 60 -20.25 -3.75 -8.28
N PHE A 61 -20.91 -4.63 -7.54
CA PHE A 61 -20.93 -6.05 -7.80
C PHE A 61 -22.16 -6.43 -8.62
N LEU A 62 -21.93 -7.07 -9.76
CA LEU A 62 -22.99 -7.58 -10.64
C LEU A 62 -22.91 -9.10 -10.68
N ASN A 63 -24.05 -9.79 -10.61
CA ASN A 63 -24.11 -11.26 -10.68
C ASN A 63 -24.78 -11.80 -11.95
N LEU A 64 -25.22 -10.91 -12.87
CA LEU A 64 -25.88 -11.25 -14.12
C LEU A 64 -25.22 -10.51 -15.31
N PRO A 65 -25.00 -11.18 -16.46
CA PRO A 65 -25.24 -12.61 -16.72
C PRO A 65 -24.22 -13.53 -16.00
N SER A 66 -23.12 -12.97 -15.49
CA SER A 66 -22.12 -13.66 -14.67
C SER A 66 -21.57 -12.70 -13.59
N PRO A 67 -21.01 -13.21 -12.49
CA PRO A 67 -20.32 -12.40 -11.49
C PRO A 67 -19.25 -11.49 -12.11
N GLY A 68 -19.22 -10.22 -11.72
CA GLY A 68 -18.25 -9.24 -12.17
C GLY A 68 -18.21 -8.02 -11.27
N ILE A 69 -17.10 -7.30 -11.34
CA ILE A 69 -16.79 -6.16 -10.47
C ILE A 69 -16.55 -4.90 -11.33
N LEU A 70 -17.16 -3.80 -10.92
CA LEU A 70 -16.87 -2.46 -11.43
C LEU A 70 -16.21 -1.63 -10.32
N VAL A 71 -15.17 -0.87 -10.66
CA VAL A 71 -14.52 0.06 -9.73
C VAL A 71 -14.29 1.41 -10.39
N THR A 72 -14.51 2.49 -9.65
CA THR A 72 -14.34 3.85 -10.15
C THR A 72 -12.87 4.21 -10.43
N THR A 73 -12.63 4.95 -11.51
CA THR A 73 -11.34 5.58 -11.81
C THR A 73 -11.17 6.95 -11.15
N GLU A 74 -12.24 7.51 -10.58
CA GLU A 74 -12.29 8.90 -10.06
C GLU A 74 -11.73 9.04 -8.64
N ARG A 75 -11.01 8.02 -8.15
CA ARG A 75 -10.51 7.96 -6.78
C ARG A 75 -9.06 7.46 -6.70
N PRO A 76 -8.32 7.87 -5.66
CA PRO A 76 -6.97 7.37 -5.39
C PRO A 76 -6.88 5.84 -5.31
N LEU A 77 -5.69 5.31 -5.57
CA LEU A 77 -5.40 3.88 -5.63
C LEU A 77 -5.82 3.13 -4.35
N SER A 78 -5.63 3.71 -3.16
CA SER A 78 -6.04 3.08 -1.90
C SER A 78 -7.56 2.91 -1.77
N ILE A 79 -8.35 3.84 -2.34
CA ILE A 79 -9.81 3.72 -2.41
C ILE A 79 -10.19 2.65 -3.45
N GLN A 80 -9.58 2.67 -4.63
CA GLN A 80 -9.82 1.64 -5.65
C GLN A 80 -9.52 0.23 -5.13
N ARG A 81 -8.42 0.04 -4.38
CA ARG A 81 -8.07 -1.24 -3.75
C ARG A 81 -9.11 -1.68 -2.75
N PHE A 82 -9.54 -0.76 -1.87
CA PHE A 82 -10.56 -1.05 -0.87
C PHE A 82 -11.89 -1.44 -1.52
N THR A 83 -12.36 -0.65 -2.48
CA THR A 83 -13.58 -0.95 -3.23
C THR A 83 -13.45 -2.29 -3.95
N ALA A 84 -12.37 -2.55 -4.69
CA ALA A 84 -12.15 -3.84 -5.34
C ALA A 84 -12.20 -5.02 -4.35
N ALA A 85 -11.61 -4.87 -3.16
CA ALA A 85 -11.67 -5.89 -2.11
C ALA A 85 -13.09 -6.05 -1.53
N HIS A 86 -13.83 -4.96 -1.38
CA HIS A 86 -15.22 -4.95 -0.92
C HIS A 86 -16.11 -5.73 -1.90
N GLU A 87 -16.04 -5.39 -3.19
CA GLU A 87 -16.81 -6.06 -4.24
C GLU A 87 -16.40 -7.53 -4.44
N LEU A 88 -15.11 -7.84 -4.28
CA LEU A 88 -14.64 -9.23 -4.22
C LEU A 88 -15.27 -9.97 -3.04
N GLY A 89 -15.47 -9.30 -1.90
CA GLY A 89 -16.22 -9.80 -0.76
C GLY A 89 -17.65 -10.20 -1.14
N HIS A 90 -18.39 -9.31 -1.83
CA HIS A 90 -19.72 -9.62 -2.36
C HIS A 90 -19.71 -10.85 -3.26
N CYS A 91 -18.74 -10.92 -4.19
CA CYS A 91 -18.59 -12.04 -5.11
C CYS A 91 -18.37 -13.37 -4.37
N LEU A 92 -17.40 -13.43 -3.45
CA LEU A 92 -17.03 -14.67 -2.77
C LEU A 92 -18.05 -15.13 -1.73
N LEU A 93 -18.76 -14.19 -1.12
CA LEU A 93 -19.85 -14.48 -0.18
C LEU A 93 -21.19 -14.73 -0.89
N ARG A 94 -21.23 -14.63 -2.22
CA ARG A 94 -22.42 -14.85 -3.06
C ARG A 94 -23.58 -13.95 -2.65
N HIS A 95 -23.27 -12.70 -2.40
CA HIS A 95 -24.24 -11.65 -2.10
C HIS A 95 -25.14 -11.36 -3.30
N GLN A 96 -26.24 -10.65 -3.05
CA GLN A 96 -27.03 -10.07 -4.13
C GLN A 96 -26.28 -8.85 -4.68
N PRO A 97 -26.58 -8.41 -5.92
CA PRO A 97 -25.96 -7.21 -6.48
C PRO A 97 -26.18 -6.01 -5.55
N SER A 98 -25.11 -5.29 -5.26
CA SER A 98 -25.11 -4.04 -4.52
C SER A 98 -24.60 -2.92 -5.43
N LEU A 99 -25.13 -1.72 -5.23
CA LEU A 99 -24.63 -0.48 -5.82
C LEU A 99 -24.11 0.36 -4.66
N ASP A 100 -22.79 0.54 -4.61
CA ASP A 100 -22.16 1.18 -3.47
C ASP A 100 -21.99 2.69 -3.69
N ASP A 101 -22.92 3.46 -3.12
CA ASP A 101 -22.84 4.92 -3.08
C ASP A 101 -21.60 5.38 -2.31
N GLU A 102 -21.00 6.49 -2.75
CA GLU A 102 -19.79 7.07 -2.13
C GLU A 102 -19.90 7.22 -0.60
N ASP A 103 -21.08 7.58 -0.10
CA ASP A 103 -21.32 7.79 1.32
C ASP A 103 -21.28 6.48 2.13
N GLN A 104 -21.63 5.32 1.55
CA GLN A 104 -21.64 4.03 2.27
C GLN A 104 -20.22 3.51 2.53
N ILE A 105 -19.37 3.49 1.50
CA ILE A 105 -17.97 3.04 1.62
C ILE A 105 -17.10 4.07 2.36
N LEU A 106 -17.31 5.37 2.16
CA LEU A 106 -16.44 6.40 2.73
C LEU A 106 -16.79 6.76 4.19
N ARG A 107 -18.07 6.74 4.60
CA ARG A 107 -18.46 7.26 5.94
C ARG A 107 -18.32 6.28 7.09
N ARG A 108 -18.07 4.98 6.86
CA ARG A 108 -17.65 4.00 7.90
C ARG A 108 -18.30 4.15 9.28
N ALA A 109 -19.59 4.46 9.32
CA ALA A 109 -20.36 4.62 10.54
C ALA A 109 -21.34 3.43 10.67
N PRO A 110 -21.48 2.79 11.85
CA PRO A 110 -22.39 1.65 12.05
C PRO A 110 -23.88 2.05 12.10
N GLN A 111 -24.26 3.15 11.46
CA GLN A 111 -25.61 3.71 11.55
C GLN A 111 -26.20 3.94 10.16
N GLY A 112 -26.71 2.85 9.61
CA GLY A 112 -27.47 2.82 8.36
C GLY A 112 -27.91 1.40 8.09
N ARG A 113 -28.96 0.95 8.79
CA ARG A 113 -29.62 -0.31 8.45
C ARG A 113 -30.41 -0.08 7.17
N ASP A 114 -29.87 -0.49 6.03
CA ASP A 114 -30.75 -0.79 4.90
C ASP A 114 -31.51 -2.07 5.24
N ALA A 115 -32.75 -1.88 5.67
CA ALA A 115 -33.67 -2.95 6.06
C ALA A 115 -33.93 -3.96 4.91
N ALA A 116 -33.49 -3.65 3.69
CA ALA A 116 -33.64 -4.48 2.49
C ALA A 116 -32.43 -5.39 2.18
N THR A 117 -31.19 -5.01 2.53
CA THR A 117 -29.95 -5.74 2.15
C THR A 117 -29.34 -6.58 3.29
N GLY A 118 -29.85 -6.42 4.51
CA GLY A 118 -29.42 -7.21 5.67
C GLY A 118 -28.02 -6.81 6.14
N PHE A 119 -27.13 -7.79 6.34
CA PHE A 119 -25.77 -7.57 6.83
C PHE A 119 -24.69 -7.77 5.75
N GLN A 120 -25.07 -7.86 4.48
CA GLN A 120 -24.14 -8.14 3.36
C GLN A 120 -23.03 -7.10 3.26
N GLU A 121 -23.36 -5.81 3.35
CA GLU A 121 -22.38 -4.71 3.36
C GLU A 121 -21.36 -4.84 4.51
N THR A 122 -21.85 -5.20 5.71
CA THR A 122 -20.99 -5.43 6.86
C THR A 122 -20.08 -6.65 6.67
N GLU A 123 -20.57 -7.70 6.00
CA GLU A 123 -19.78 -8.88 5.66
C GLU A 123 -18.69 -8.53 4.61
N ALA A 124 -19.03 -7.74 3.59
CA ALA A 124 -18.10 -7.30 2.55
C ALA A 124 -17.03 -6.32 3.07
N ASP A 125 -17.42 -5.35 3.90
CA ASP A 125 -16.48 -4.46 4.60
C ASP A 125 -15.51 -5.22 5.50
N ALA A 126 -16.04 -6.17 6.28
CA ALA A 126 -15.21 -7.01 7.14
C ALA A 126 -14.26 -7.89 6.32
N PHE A 127 -14.72 -8.41 5.18
CA PHE A 127 -13.88 -9.11 4.22
C PHE A 127 -12.76 -8.18 3.70
N ALA A 128 -13.08 -7.00 3.18
CA ALA A 128 -12.10 -6.08 2.60
C ALA A 128 -11.01 -5.67 3.59
N VAL A 129 -11.40 -5.30 4.81
CA VAL A 129 -10.46 -4.94 5.89
C VAL A 129 -9.57 -6.13 6.24
N ALA A 130 -10.17 -7.30 6.50
CA ALA A 130 -9.41 -8.48 6.88
C ALA A 130 -8.54 -9.01 5.73
N PHE A 131 -8.93 -8.79 4.48
CA PHE A 131 -8.21 -9.25 3.30
C PHE A 131 -7.00 -8.37 3.00
N LEU A 132 -7.17 -7.04 3.00
CA LEU A 132 -6.09 -6.09 2.68
C LEU A 132 -5.14 -5.85 3.85
N MET A 133 -5.66 -5.84 5.08
CA MET A 133 -4.88 -5.51 6.27
C MET A 133 -5.02 -6.59 7.36
N PRO A 134 -4.74 -7.87 7.08
CA PRO A 134 -4.82 -8.88 8.14
C PRO A 134 -3.79 -8.59 9.23
N LYS A 135 -4.15 -8.86 10.49
CA LYS A 135 -3.28 -8.60 11.66
C LYS A 135 -1.86 -9.16 11.48
N TRP A 136 -1.72 -10.34 10.87
CA TRP A 136 -0.40 -10.95 10.66
C TRP A 136 0.47 -10.16 9.67
N LEU A 137 -0.11 -9.56 8.62
CA LEU A 137 0.64 -8.75 7.64
C LEU A 137 1.07 -7.42 8.26
N VAL A 138 0.19 -6.80 9.04
CA VAL A 138 0.51 -5.61 9.83
C VAL A 138 1.75 -5.87 10.70
N LEU A 139 1.75 -6.99 11.44
CA LEU A 139 2.87 -7.37 12.29
C LEU A 139 4.12 -7.74 11.50
N ALA A 140 3.99 -8.37 10.32
CA ALA A 140 5.11 -8.68 9.45
C ALA A 140 5.84 -7.39 8.97
N HIS A 141 5.09 -6.38 8.53
CA HIS A 141 5.68 -5.07 8.19
C HIS A 141 6.31 -4.39 9.41
N CYS A 142 5.67 -4.43 10.57
CA CYS A 142 6.24 -3.87 11.80
C CYS A 142 7.57 -4.55 12.15
N ALA A 143 7.62 -5.89 12.13
CA ALA A 143 8.84 -6.65 12.40
C ALA A 143 9.96 -6.31 11.43
N ARG A 144 9.65 -6.26 10.12
CA ARG A 144 10.61 -5.92 9.07
C ARG A 144 11.21 -4.52 9.25
N GLN A 145 10.37 -3.56 9.59
CA GLN A 145 10.77 -2.16 9.81
C GLN A 145 11.30 -1.89 11.23
N ALA A 146 11.41 -2.94 12.07
CA ALA A 146 11.78 -2.85 13.48
C ALA A 146 10.89 -1.90 14.31
N TRP A 147 9.62 -1.75 13.92
CA TRP A 147 8.62 -1.01 14.69
C TRP A 147 8.00 -1.91 15.76
N ARG A 148 8.06 -1.48 17.02
CA ARG A 148 7.33 -2.11 18.11
C ARG A 148 5.95 -1.44 18.22
N LEU A 149 5.13 -1.93 19.15
CA LEU A 149 3.78 -1.40 19.36
C LEU A 149 3.80 0.07 19.82
N ALA A 150 4.86 0.51 20.50
CA ALA A 150 5.00 1.90 20.93
C ALA A 150 5.12 2.86 19.73
N GLU A 151 5.82 2.44 18.67
CA GLU A 151 5.98 3.24 17.45
C GLU A 151 4.67 3.41 16.68
N LEU A 152 3.69 2.51 16.83
CA LEU A 152 2.35 2.66 16.23
C LEU A 152 1.53 3.82 16.81
N LYS A 153 2.03 4.50 17.85
CA LYS A 153 1.45 5.76 18.36
C LYS A 153 1.92 6.98 17.56
N ARG A 154 2.93 6.83 16.69
CA ARG A 154 3.53 7.91 15.92
C ARG A 154 2.87 8.03 14.54
N PRO A 155 2.37 9.21 14.14
CA PRO A 155 1.63 9.37 12.90
C PRO A 155 2.46 9.09 11.65
N GLU A 156 3.75 9.43 11.65
CA GLU A 156 4.68 9.14 10.55
C GLU A 156 4.88 7.63 10.33
N VAL A 157 4.89 6.84 11.41
CA VAL A 157 5.01 5.37 11.33
C VAL A 157 3.73 4.77 10.76
N VAL A 158 2.57 5.20 11.27
CA VAL A 158 1.28 4.69 10.79
C VAL A 158 1.01 5.10 9.33
N TYR A 159 1.47 6.28 8.92
CA TYR A 159 1.45 6.69 7.52
C TYR A 159 2.29 5.78 6.64
N GLN A 160 3.55 5.53 6.99
CA GLN A 160 4.43 4.64 6.24
C GLN A 160 3.96 3.18 6.23
N LEU A 161 3.30 2.73 7.30
CA LEU A 161 2.62 1.44 7.36
C LEU A 161 1.43 1.37 6.39
N SER A 162 0.62 2.44 6.31
CA SER A 162 -0.54 2.47 5.40
C SER A 162 -0.15 2.30 3.93
N LEU A 163 0.96 2.92 3.52
CA LEU A 163 1.49 2.79 2.16
C LEU A 163 1.90 1.35 1.85
N ARG A 164 2.63 0.71 2.77
CA ARG A 164 3.09 -0.69 2.64
C ARG A 164 1.94 -1.69 2.61
N LEU A 165 0.84 -1.41 3.33
CA LEU A 165 -0.39 -2.20 3.26
C LEU A 165 -1.25 -1.89 2.02
N GLY A 166 -0.94 -0.82 1.28
CA GLY A 166 -1.75 -0.34 0.16
C GLY A 166 -3.09 0.27 0.56
N ALA A 167 -3.24 0.69 1.82
CA ALA A 167 -4.47 1.21 2.41
C ALA A 167 -4.39 2.72 2.70
N SER A 168 -5.52 3.35 3.00
CA SER A 168 -5.51 4.75 3.44
C SER A 168 -5.02 4.88 4.89
N TYR A 169 -4.47 6.04 5.22
CA TYR A 169 -4.02 6.38 6.58
C TYR A 169 -5.14 6.16 7.62
N GLU A 170 -6.33 6.67 7.35
CA GLU A 170 -7.49 6.50 8.24
C GLU A 170 -7.92 5.03 8.37
N ALA A 171 -7.95 4.26 7.26
CA ALA A 171 -8.29 2.84 7.32
C ALA A 171 -7.32 2.05 8.19
N THR A 172 -6.03 2.37 8.07
CA THR A 172 -4.98 1.73 8.84
C THR A 172 -5.16 2.02 10.33
N ILE A 173 -5.36 3.27 10.75
CA ILE A 173 -5.57 3.63 12.16
C ILE A 173 -6.77 2.88 12.75
N ARG A 174 -7.92 2.89 12.06
CA ARG A 174 -9.13 2.19 12.54
C ARG A 174 -8.90 0.68 12.65
N THR A 175 -8.09 0.12 11.76
CA THR A 175 -7.74 -1.31 11.77
C THR A 175 -6.79 -1.65 12.92
N LEU A 176 -5.82 -0.78 13.21
CA LEU A 176 -4.92 -0.95 14.36
C LEU A 176 -5.70 -0.99 15.67
N GLU A 177 -6.68 -0.09 15.86
CA GLU A 177 -7.56 -0.11 17.03
C GLU A 177 -8.39 -1.40 17.08
N ARG A 178 -8.99 -1.81 15.95
CA ARG A 178 -9.79 -3.05 15.85
C ARG A 178 -8.98 -4.28 16.29
N TYR A 179 -7.68 -4.31 16.01
CA TYR A 179 -6.79 -5.40 16.43
C TYR A 179 -6.18 -5.25 17.82
N ALA A 180 -6.61 -4.22 18.56
CA ALA A 180 -6.09 -3.83 19.87
C ALA A 180 -4.56 -3.59 19.85
N LEU A 181 -4.04 -3.08 18.73
CA LEU A 181 -2.65 -2.64 18.61
C LEU A 181 -2.45 -1.20 19.10
N ILE A 182 -3.53 -0.40 19.08
CA ILE A 182 -3.60 0.92 19.67
C ILE A 182 -4.92 1.09 20.43
N GLU A 183 -4.96 2.05 21.34
CA GLU A 183 -6.16 2.42 22.11
C GLU A 183 -6.95 3.56 21.43
N ALA A 184 -8.20 3.75 21.85
CA ALA A 184 -9.10 4.76 21.29
C ALA A 184 -8.57 6.21 21.39
N ALA A 185 -7.85 6.53 22.47
CA ALA A 185 -7.19 7.83 22.63
C ALA A 185 -6.08 8.04 21.61
N THR A 186 -5.25 7.01 21.36
CA THR A 186 -4.21 7.03 20.33
C THR A 186 -4.84 7.18 18.94
N ARG A 187 -5.93 6.45 18.63
CA ARG A 187 -6.68 6.64 17.38
C ARG A 187 -7.12 8.08 17.18
N ALA A 188 -7.73 8.69 18.20
CA ALA A 188 -8.21 10.07 18.10
C ALA A 188 -7.07 11.06 17.81
N SER A 189 -5.93 10.89 18.48
CA SER A 189 -4.72 11.68 18.23
C SER A 189 -4.18 11.51 16.80
N LEU A 190 -4.08 10.26 16.32
CA LEU A 190 -3.58 9.97 14.97
C LEU A 190 -4.49 10.53 13.87
N LEU A 191 -5.82 10.45 14.03
CA LEU A 191 -6.79 10.98 13.07
C LEU A 191 -6.81 12.52 13.01
N ALA A 192 -6.36 13.21 14.06
CA ALA A 192 -6.22 14.65 14.05
C ALA A 192 -5.07 15.13 13.13
N VAL A 193 -4.10 14.26 12.83
CA VAL A 193 -2.96 14.59 11.97
C VAL A 193 -3.33 14.42 10.51
N ARG A 194 -3.19 15.51 9.73
CA ARG A 194 -3.47 15.48 8.29
C ARG A 194 -2.31 14.85 7.52
N PRO A 195 -2.55 13.88 6.60
CA PRO A 195 -1.49 13.26 5.79
C PRO A 195 -0.60 14.26 5.05
N ARG A 196 -1.15 15.40 4.61
CA ARG A 196 -0.37 16.48 3.99
C ARG A 196 0.78 16.98 4.88
N ALA A 197 0.57 17.10 6.18
CA ALA A 197 1.62 17.54 7.11
C ALA A 197 2.75 16.50 7.20
N LEU A 198 2.41 15.21 7.19
CA LEU A 198 3.37 14.11 7.20
C LEU A 198 4.18 14.07 5.90
N LYS A 199 3.52 14.26 4.74
CA LYS A 199 4.18 14.37 3.44
C LYS A 199 5.13 15.56 3.40
N ALA A 200 4.70 16.74 3.85
CA ALA A 200 5.55 17.93 3.92
C ALA A 200 6.77 17.73 4.84
N ALA A 201 6.59 17.11 6.00
CA ALA A 201 7.68 16.80 6.91
C ALA A 201 8.74 15.87 6.29
N LEU A 202 8.33 14.90 5.46
CA LEU A 202 9.23 14.01 4.74
C LEU A 202 9.99 14.72 3.61
N LEU A 203 9.36 15.69 2.95
CA LEU A 203 9.95 16.46 1.85
C LEU A 203 10.82 17.64 2.31
N ALA A 204 10.74 18.00 3.60
CA ALA A 204 11.46 19.11 4.22
C ALA A 204 11.19 20.45 3.50
N ASP A 205 12.22 21.03 2.87
CA ASP A 205 12.19 22.29 2.11
C ASP A 205 11.66 22.11 0.67
N TYR A 206 11.55 20.88 0.17
CA TYR A 206 11.00 20.63 -1.15
C TYR A 206 9.46 20.71 -1.14
N THR A 207 8.90 21.56 -2.02
CA THR A 207 7.46 21.64 -2.22
C THR A 207 7.07 20.98 -3.55
N PRO A 208 6.30 19.89 -3.52
CA PRO A 208 5.86 19.22 -4.74
C PRO A 208 4.76 20.04 -5.45
N PRO A 209 4.57 19.86 -6.77
CA PRO A 209 3.47 20.49 -7.49
C PRO A 209 2.08 20.14 -6.93
N SER A 210 1.95 18.95 -6.33
CA SER A 210 0.71 18.48 -5.69
C SER A 210 1.01 17.47 -4.57
N TYR A 211 0.21 17.52 -3.50
CA TYR A 211 0.24 16.53 -2.40
C TYR A 211 -0.74 15.36 -2.59
N ARG A 212 -1.28 15.20 -3.81
CA ARG A 212 -2.18 14.10 -4.15
C ARG A 212 -1.45 12.75 -4.17
N GLY A 213 -0.21 12.71 -4.65
CA GLY A 213 0.64 11.52 -4.57
C GLY A 213 1.18 11.28 -3.17
N ASP A 214 1.54 10.03 -2.88
CA ASP A 214 2.10 9.63 -1.59
C ASP A 214 3.60 9.88 -1.52
N VAL A 215 4.14 9.99 -0.29
CA VAL A 215 5.57 10.18 -0.06
C VAL A 215 6.08 8.97 0.71
N TRP A 216 6.86 8.14 0.04
CA TRP A 216 7.44 6.92 0.57
C TRP A 216 8.76 7.25 1.25
N LEU A 217 8.92 6.80 2.49
CA LEU A 217 10.22 6.74 3.15
C LEU A 217 10.76 5.32 3.01
N LEU A 218 11.80 5.15 2.22
CA LEU A 218 12.46 3.88 1.97
C LEU A 218 13.77 3.80 2.71
N THR A 219 14.04 2.66 3.33
CA THR A 219 15.26 2.38 4.06
C THR A 219 15.85 1.04 3.62
N ASP A 220 17.02 0.68 4.14
CA ASP A 220 17.61 -0.66 3.99
C ASP A 220 16.63 -1.78 4.38
N ARG A 221 15.65 -1.49 5.25
CA ARG A 221 14.59 -2.43 5.67
C ARG A 221 13.58 -2.76 4.58
N ASP A 222 13.55 -2.00 3.49
CA ASP A 222 12.67 -2.28 2.36
C ASP A 222 13.30 -3.26 1.34
N GLU A 223 14.56 -3.66 1.54
CA GLU A 223 15.33 -4.49 0.61
C GLU A 223 14.71 -5.83 0.20
N GLY A 224 14.52 -6.06 -1.10
CA GLY A 224 13.90 -7.28 -1.63
C GLY A 224 12.37 -7.30 -1.48
N GLY A 225 11.76 -6.21 -1.00
CA GLY A 225 10.32 -6.02 -1.00
C GLY A 225 9.78 -5.60 -2.38
N ARG A 226 8.53 -5.17 -2.45
CA ARG A 226 7.94 -4.56 -3.64
C ARG A 226 7.07 -3.38 -3.27
N ILE A 227 7.08 -2.36 -4.13
CA ILE A 227 6.18 -1.20 -4.04
C ILE A 227 5.17 -1.23 -5.16
N ASP A 228 3.88 -1.17 -4.79
CA ASP A 228 2.80 -0.90 -5.74
C ASP A 228 2.18 0.46 -5.39
N GLY A 229 2.46 1.46 -6.21
CA GLY A 229 2.16 2.86 -5.94
C GLY A 229 1.51 3.59 -7.12
N SER A 230 1.63 4.91 -7.07
CA SER A 230 1.06 5.83 -8.06
C SER A 230 2.13 6.66 -8.76
N ARG A 231 1.82 7.11 -9.97
CA ARG A 231 2.74 7.90 -10.83
C ARG A 231 3.10 9.26 -10.23
N ASN A 232 2.29 9.73 -9.29
CA ASN A 232 2.48 11.02 -8.62
C ASN A 232 3.23 10.89 -7.28
N ASP A 233 3.61 9.67 -6.89
CA ASP A 233 4.28 9.44 -5.63
C ASP A 233 5.72 9.98 -5.66
N LEU A 234 6.28 10.26 -4.50
CA LEU A 234 7.67 10.66 -4.31
C LEU A 234 8.37 9.71 -3.35
N PHE A 235 9.67 9.54 -3.53
CA PHE A 235 10.46 8.56 -2.80
C PHE A 235 11.61 9.25 -2.09
N VAL A 236 11.60 9.21 -0.76
CA VAL A 236 12.72 9.59 0.10
C VAL A 236 13.46 8.31 0.46
N ILE A 237 14.58 8.04 -0.21
CA ILE A 237 15.45 6.89 0.04
C ILE A 237 16.50 7.30 1.08
N ARG A 238 16.54 6.62 2.22
CA ARG A 238 17.51 6.84 3.31
C ARG A 238 18.31 5.57 3.57
N LEU A 239 19.57 5.56 3.14
CA LEU A 239 20.45 4.40 3.28
C LEU A 239 21.66 4.76 4.15
N PRO A 240 22.03 3.91 5.13
CA PRO A 240 23.30 4.05 5.83
C PRO A 240 24.47 3.98 4.83
N GLU A 241 25.39 4.94 4.92
CA GLU A 241 26.54 5.06 4.04
C GLU A 241 27.86 5.08 4.85
N GLN A 242 28.81 4.22 4.47
CA GLN A 242 30.14 4.15 5.09
C GLN A 242 31.11 5.10 4.38
N GLY A 243 30.73 6.39 4.34
CA GLY A 243 31.44 7.42 3.59
C GLY A 243 32.89 7.62 4.05
N GLY A 244 33.17 7.52 5.35
CA GLY A 244 34.53 7.64 5.89
C GLY A 244 35.49 6.54 5.43
N ALA A 245 34.96 5.35 5.09
CA ALA A 245 35.73 4.25 4.52
C ALA A 245 35.74 4.27 2.97
N GLY A 246 35.16 5.30 2.36
CA GLY A 246 35.09 5.49 0.90
C GLY A 246 33.99 4.69 0.20
N TYR A 247 33.09 4.03 0.94
CA TYR A 247 31.99 3.26 0.36
C TYR A 247 30.76 4.16 0.18
N LEU A 248 30.42 4.41 -1.08
CA LEU A 248 29.36 5.32 -1.50
C LEU A 248 28.26 4.56 -2.23
N TRP A 249 27.02 4.96 -2.02
CA TRP A 249 25.90 4.47 -2.82
C TRP A 249 25.93 5.05 -4.24
N ASP A 250 25.79 4.19 -5.23
CA ASP A 250 25.71 4.59 -6.62
C ASP A 250 24.26 4.91 -7.00
N PHE A 251 23.90 6.20 -6.97
CA PHE A 251 22.58 6.68 -7.38
C PHE A 251 22.50 7.05 -8.87
N ASP A 252 23.57 6.92 -9.64
CA ASP A 252 23.51 7.11 -11.10
C ASP A 252 22.68 5.96 -11.72
N THR A 253 22.74 4.77 -11.12
CA THR A 253 21.86 3.62 -11.44
C THR A 253 20.38 3.89 -11.18
N LEU A 254 20.04 4.80 -10.26
CA LEU A 254 18.66 5.21 -10.01
C LEU A 254 18.11 5.98 -11.22
N ALA A 255 18.92 6.86 -11.81
CA ALA A 255 18.59 7.55 -13.05
C ALA A 255 18.50 6.59 -14.25
N ALA A 256 19.35 5.57 -14.30
CA ALA A 256 19.25 4.49 -15.30
C ALA A 256 17.96 3.67 -15.16
N SER A 257 17.39 3.59 -13.95
CA SER A 257 16.07 3.01 -13.68
C SER A 257 14.91 3.99 -13.99
N GLY A 258 15.23 5.15 -14.57
CA GLY A 258 14.33 6.19 -15.04
C GLY A 258 13.87 7.19 -13.98
N PHE A 259 14.28 7.04 -12.72
CA PHE A 259 13.91 8.01 -11.68
C PHE A 259 14.64 9.34 -11.90
N SER A 260 13.94 10.44 -11.64
CA SER A 260 14.56 11.76 -11.62
C SER A 260 15.03 12.10 -10.21
N LEU A 261 16.33 12.32 -10.04
CA LEU A 261 16.91 12.77 -8.78
C LEU A 261 16.52 14.23 -8.53
N VAL A 262 15.75 14.48 -7.47
CA VAL A 262 15.30 15.83 -7.08
C VAL A 262 16.26 16.46 -6.08
N ARG A 263 16.77 15.65 -5.14
CA ARG A 263 17.71 16.10 -4.11
C ARG A 263 18.57 14.93 -3.63
N ASP A 264 19.84 15.21 -3.33
CA ASP A 264 20.77 14.30 -2.65
C ASP A 264 21.42 15.04 -1.48
N THR A 265 21.38 14.45 -0.29
CA THR A 265 21.89 15.06 0.94
C THR A 265 22.51 13.97 1.81
N ARG A 266 23.62 14.30 2.49
CA ARG A 266 24.22 13.45 3.51
C ARG A 266 23.94 14.06 4.88
N LEU A 267 23.51 13.22 5.80
CA LEU A 267 23.23 13.56 7.19
C LEU A 267 24.20 12.78 8.07
N ASP A 268 24.97 13.44 8.91
CA ASP A 268 25.86 12.76 9.84
C ASP A 268 25.03 12.09 10.95
N LEU A 269 25.36 10.85 11.30
CA LEU A 269 24.67 10.13 12.38
C LEU A 269 25.30 10.42 13.76
N ASP A 270 26.49 11.02 13.76
CA ASP A 270 27.25 11.42 14.93
C ASP A 270 27.99 12.74 14.59
N ASP A 271 27.47 13.87 15.07
CA ASP A 271 28.02 15.21 14.79
C ASP A 271 29.45 15.37 15.33
N ASP A 272 29.88 14.52 16.28
CA ASP A 272 31.18 14.63 16.96
C ASP A 272 32.26 13.71 16.37
N ALA A 273 31.92 12.82 15.41
CA ALA A 273 32.84 11.83 14.84
C ALA A 273 33.17 12.10 13.37
N VAL A 274 34.34 12.70 13.11
CA VAL A 274 34.86 12.88 11.74
C VAL A 274 35.08 11.51 11.07
N GLY A 275 34.36 11.25 9.98
CA GLY A 275 34.48 10.01 9.21
C GLY A 275 33.63 8.84 9.72
N GLY A 276 32.68 9.09 10.64
CA GLY A 276 31.70 8.10 11.09
C GLY A 276 30.71 7.67 9.99
N PRO A 277 29.87 6.66 10.28
CA PRO A 277 28.77 6.29 9.38
C PRO A 277 27.84 7.50 9.22
N ASN A 278 27.46 7.80 7.97
CA ASN A 278 26.48 8.84 7.67
C ASN A 278 25.23 8.21 7.06
N LEU A 279 24.18 9.00 6.93
CA LEU A 279 22.94 8.60 6.27
C LEU A 279 22.83 9.39 4.97
N ARG A 280 22.81 8.68 3.85
CA ARG A 280 22.52 9.30 2.57
C ARG A 280 21.02 9.34 2.33
N GLN A 281 20.51 10.53 2.07
CA GLN A 281 19.10 10.79 1.81
C GLN A 281 18.93 11.34 0.40
N VAL A 282 18.20 10.59 -0.42
CA VAL A 282 17.87 10.96 -1.79
C VAL A 282 16.36 11.13 -1.93
N LEU A 283 15.92 12.27 -2.48
CA LEU A 283 14.55 12.47 -2.95
C LEU A 283 14.51 12.18 -4.46
N ALA A 284 13.66 11.25 -4.86
CA ALA A 284 13.49 10.84 -6.23
C ALA A 284 12.02 10.92 -6.66
N ALA A 285 11.80 11.33 -7.90
CA ALA A 285 10.52 11.29 -8.58
C ALA A 285 10.49 10.08 -9.54
N PRO A 286 9.32 9.43 -9.71
CA PRO A 286 9.20 8.19 -10.44
C PRO A 286 9.46 8.33 -11.95
N PRO A 287 9.84 7.24 -12.62
CA PRO A 287 10.04 7.20 -14.06
C PRO A 287 8.74 7.36 -14.85
N GLU A 288 8.84 7.79 -16.12
CA GLU A 288 7.71 7.85 -17.06
C GLU A 288 7.05 6.47 -17.28
N ASP A 289 7.87 5.43 -17.45
CA ASP A 289 7.44 4.05 -17.66
C ASP A 289 6.74 3.46 -16.42
N ALA A 290 6.96 4.05 -15.24
CA ALA A 290 6.29 3.76 -13.97
C ALA A 290 6.31 2.28 -13.52
N GLN A 291 7.16 1.42 -14.09
CA GLN A 291 7.41 0.04 -13.63
C GLN A 291 8.89 -0.30 -13.81
N GLY A 292 9.45 -1.09 -12.90
CA GLY A 292 10.86 -1.46 -13.01
C GLY A 292 11.45 -2.02 -11.73
N LEU A 293 12.77 -1.90 -11.65
CA LEU A 293 13.59 -2.35 -10.53
C LEU A 293 14.51 -1.21 -10.13
N VAL A 294 14.43 -0.76 -8.88
CA VAL A 294 15.52 0.03 -8.30
C VAL A 294 16.62 -0.96 -7.93
N HIS A 295 17.84 -0.70 -8.35
CA HIS A 295 19.02 -1.46 -7.94
C HIS A 295 20.16 -0.48 -7.68
N LEU A 296 20.53 -0.34 -6.41
CA LEU A 296 21.64 0.51 -5.96
C LEU A 296 22.72 -0.39 -5.38
N GLU A 297 23.97 0.02 -5.51
CA GLU A 297 25.11 -0.69 -4.93
C GLU A 297 25.95 0.28 -4.11
N GLN A 298 26.43 -0.18 -2.95
CA GLN A 298 27.39 0.55 -2.15
C GLN A 298 28.80 0.00 -2.42
N ARG A 299 29.63 0.80 -3.10
CA ARG A 299 30.98 0.41 -3.54
C ARG A 299 31.98 1.54 -3.34
N ARG A 300 33.26 1.27 -3.58
CA ARG A 300 34.30 2.29 -3.77
C ARG A 300 34.40 2.59 -5.26
N PRO A 301 33.87 3.72 -5.78
CA PRO A 301 33.79 3.95 -7.22
C PRO A 301 35.15 3.94 -7.96
N TRP A 302 36.25 4.16 -7.24
CA TRP A 302 37.61 4.20 -7.78
C TRP A 302 38.37 2.87 -7.65
N LEU A 303 37.79 1.82 -7.05
CA LEU A 303 38.38 0.49 -6.98
C LEU A 303 37.48 -0.54 -7.68
N PRO A 304 38.04 -1.56 -8.33
CA PRO A 304 37.28 -2.63 -8.99
C PRO A 304 36.71 -3.66 -8.00
N ASP A 305 36.55 -3.30 -6.72
CA ASP A 305 36.10 -4.20 -5.66
C ASP A 305 34.59 -4.46 -5.77
N ALA A 306 34.16 -5.62 -5.26
CA ALA A 306 32.76 -5.96 -5.15
C ALA A 306 32.02 -4.98 -4.20
N PRO A 307 30.73 -4.69 -4.46
CA PRO A 307 29.94 -3.87 -3.55
C PRO A 307 29.79 -4.55 -2.18
N ILE A 308 29.75 -3.74 -1.12
CA ILE A 308 29.58 -4.23 0.25
C ILE A 308 28.12 -4.36 0.67
N ALA A 309 27.22 -3.69 -0.06
CA ALA A 309 25.78 -3.75 0.13
C ALA A 309 25.07 -3.45 -1.20
N ALA A 310 23.84 -3.94 -1.33
CA ALA A 310 22.96 -3.64 -2.44
C ALA A 310 21.56 -3.29 -1.92
N PHE A 311 20.85 -2.46 -2.67
CA PHE A 311 19.45 -2.13 -2.44
C PHE A 311 18.64 -2.36 -3.72
N THR A 312 17.91 -3.47 -3.77
CA THR A 312 17.05 -3.95 -4.84
C THR A 312 15.57 -3.89 -4.45
N LEU A 313 14.78 -3.14 -5.21
CA LEU A 313 13.35 -2.95 -4.95
C LEU A 313 12.53 -2.87 -6.24
N PRO A 314 11.84 -3.96 -6.62
CA PRO A 314 10.83 -3.94 -7.66
C PRO A 314 9.71 -2.94 -7.37
N PHE A 315 9.24 -2.23 -8.39
CA PHE A 315 8.13 -1.29 -8.27
C PHE A 315 7.16 -1.34 -9.46
N ASP A 316 5.89 -1.04 -9.16
CA ASP A 316 4.83 -0.77 -10.12
C ASP A 316 4.02 0.44 -9.66
N LEU A 317 4.32 1.58 -10.26
CA LEU A 317 3.77 2.90 -9.96
C LEU A 317 2.71 3.31 -10.98
N THR A 318 2.15 2.40 -11.78
CA THR A 318 1.18 2.77 -12.81
C THR A 318 -0.19 3.15 -12.26
N GLY A 319 -0.36 3.20 -10.94
CA GLY A 319 -1.61 3.59 -10.30
C GLY A 319 -1.87 5.11 -10.31
N PRO A 320 -3.10 5.53 -9.96
CA PRO A 320 -4.32 4.73 -9.85
C PRO A 320 -4.69 4.02 -11.15
N GLU A 321 -5.55 3.01 -11.09
CA GLU A 321 -6.01 2.30 -12.27
C GLU A 321 -6.75 3.24 -13.23
N ALA A 322 -6.41 3.15 -14.51
CA ALA A 322 -7.08 3.86 -15.60
C ALA A 322 -8.30 3.08 -16.10
N SER A 323 -9.15 3.74 -16.89
CA SER A 323 -10.35 3.11 -17.47
C SER A 323 -10.01 1.89 -18.33
N GLY A 324 -10.81 0.84 -18.24
CA GLY A 324 -10.61 -0.44 -18.93
C GLY A 324 -10.20 -1.57 -17.98
N LEU A 325 -9.33 -2.47 -18.46
CA LEU A 325 -8.81 -3.59 -17.67
C LEU A 325 -7.83 -3.08 -16.62
N SER A 326 -7.81 -3.69 -15.42
CA SER A 326 -6.80 -3.38 -14.40
C SER A 326 -5.39 -3.73 -14.89
N ARG A 327 -4.34 -3.15 -14.29
CA ARG A 327 -2.95 -3.46 -14.64
C ARG A 327 -2.62 -4.94 -14.51
N ALA A 328 -3.20 -5.61 -13.53
CA ALA A 328 -2.98 -7.03 -13.29
C ALA A 328 -3.66 -7.89 -14.36
N GLU A 329 -4.90 -7.55 -14.74
CA GLU A 329 -5.63 -8.23 -15.81
C GLU A 329 -4.91 -8.08 -17.16
N ARG A 330 -4.36 -6.89 -17.46
CA ARG A 330 -3.54 -6.69 -18.67
C ARG A 330 -2.31 -7.60 -18.67
N ARG A 331 -1.57 -7.69 -17.55
CA ARG A 331 -0.41 -8.58 -17.42
C ARG A 331 -0.80 -10.04 -17.59
N HIS A 332 -1.88 -10.47 -16.94
CA HIS A 332 -2.35 -11.85 -17.01
C HIS A 332 -2.67 -12.26 -18.46
N ARG A 333 -3.37 -11.39 -19.21
CA ARG A 333 -3.69 -11.66 -20.62
C ARG A 333 -2.48 -11.64 -21.54
N LEU A 334 -1.51 -10.75 -21.29
CA LEU A 334 -0.26 -10.72 -22.08
C LEU A 334 0.63 -11.93 -21.81
N ALA A 335 0.62 -12.47 -20.59
CA ALA A 335 1.37 -13.69 -20.26
C ALA A 335 0.71 -14.97 -20.81
N ALA A 336 -0.58 -14.92 -21.12
CA ALA A 336 -1.34 -16.03 -21.69
C ALA A 336 -1.40 -16.02 -23.23
N ALA A 337 -0.88 -14.98 -23.88
CA ALA A 337 -0.85 -14.80 -25.34
C ALA A 337 0.49 -15.26 -25.94
#